data_AF-A0AAU9XQW8-F1
#
_entry.id   AF-A0AAU9XQW8-F1
#
_cell.length_a   1.000
_cell.length_b   1.000
_cell.length_c   1.000
_cell.angle_alpha   90.00
_cell.angle_beta   90.00
_cell.angle_gamma   90.00
#
_symmetry.space_group_name_H-M   'P 1'
#
loop_
_entity.id
_entity.type
_entity.pdbx_description
1 polymer ?
#
loop_
_entity_poly.entity_id
_entity_poly.type
_entity_poly.pdbx_seq_one_letter_code
_entity_poly.pdbx_strand_id
1 'polypeptide(L)'
;MTQAQYKLIRDFLLVEISVAKANKAGALANMTIGEYSRMAKESDKFVVLVKNHKTDSTHGSARIVFSPRSKSWMDVFLKLRLKFATFDCGPEKCVLLYSNGESTVSSQINKAINSVCKRPKSRARQAVS
;
A
#
# COMPACT_ATOMS: atom_id res chain seq x y z
N MET A 1 7.79 -10.51 15.89
CA MET A 1 7.96 -9.68 14.68
C MET A 1 8.58 -8.36 15.10
N THR A 2 9.62 -7.89 14.44
CA THR A 2 10.23 -6.57 14.73
C THR A 2 9.60 -5.47 13.88
N GLN A 3 9.76 -4.20 14.27
CA GLN A 3 9.27 -3.05 13.50
C GLN A 3 9.91 -2.99 12.11
N ALA A 4 11.17 -3.42 11.98
CA ALA A 4 11.88 -3.52 10.71
C ALA A 4 11.27 -4.57 9.76
N GLN A 5 10.89 -5.74 10.30
CA GLN A 5 10.21 -6.79 9.52
C GLN A 5 8.84 -6.34 9.04
N TYR A 6 8.05 -5.70 9.91
CA TYR A 6 6.76 -5.13 9.54
C TYR A 6 6.89 -4.10 8.40
N LYS A 7 7.86 -3.19 8.52
CA LYS A 7 8.14 -2.18 7.48
C LYS A 7 8.51 -2.82 6.14
N LEU A 8 9.37 -3.84 6.16
CA LEU A 8 9.79 -4.53 4.93
C LEU A 8 8.62 -5.20 4.22
N ILE A 9 7.78 -5.95 4.95
CA ILE A 9 6.60 -6.63 4.39
C ILE A 9 5.62 -5.61 3.82
N ARG A 10 5.36 -4.52 4.56
CA ARG A 10 4.50 -3.43 4.09
C ARG A 10 5.02 -2.83 2.79
N ASP A 11 6.30 -2.43 2.76
CA ASP A 11 6.88 -1.73 1.61
C ASP A 11 6.92 -2.63 0.36
N PHE A 12 7.24 -3.92 0.52
CA PHE A 12 7.17 -4.91 -0.55
C PHE A 12 5.76 -5.02 -1.15
N LEU A 13 4.76 -5.21 -0.28
CA LEU A 13 3.37 -5.38 -0.69
C LEU A 13 2.82 -4.12 -1.40
N LEU A 14 3.23 -2.95 -0.92
CA LEU A 14 2.84 -1.67 -1.47
C LEU A 14 3.38 -1.48 -2.89
N VAL A 15 4.63 -1.90 -3.14
CA VAL A 15 5.21 -1.91 -4.49
C VAL A 15 4.50 -2.93 -5.38
N GLU A 16 4.27 -4.16 -4.91
CA GLU A 16 3.58 -5.19 -5.69
C GLU A 16 2.19 -4.71 -6.14
N ILE A 17 1.39 -4.14 -5.23
CA ILE A 17 0.01 -3.69 -5.53
C ILE A 17 -0.01 -2.41 -6.38
N SER A 18 0.96 -1.52 -6.20
CA SER A 18 1.08 -0.30 -7.01
C SER A 18 1.43 -0.64 -8.45
N VAL A 19 2.37 -1.57 -8.66
CA VAL A 19 2.84 -1.97 -10.00
C VAL A 19 1.82 -2.86 -10.71
N ALA A 20 1.20 -3.81 -10.02
CA ALA A 20 0.36 -4.83 -10.65
C ALA A 20 -0.88 -4.28 -11.38
N LYS A 21 -1.43 -3.13 -10.95
CA LYS A 21 -2.64 -2.54 -11.52
C LYS A 21 -2.59 -1.00 -11.67
N ALA A 22 -1.40 -0.40 -11.56
CA ALA A 22 -1.21 1.05 -11.61
C ALA A 22 -2.10 1.80 -10.59
N ASN A 23 -2.32 1.21 -9.42
CA ASN A 23 -3.12 1.81 -8.37
C ASN A 23 -2.45 3.10 -7.91
N LYS A 24 -3.20 4.21 -7.86
CA LYS A 24 -2.66 5.50 -7.43
C LYS A 24 -2.22 5.41 -5.96
N ALA A 25 -0.98 5.80 -5.70
CA ALA A 25 -0.38 5.84 -4.36
C ALA A 25 -1.28 6.53 -3.31
N GLY A 26 -1.91 7.65 -3.68
CA GLY A 26 -2.82 8.38 -2.79
C GLY A 26 -4.08 7.60 -2.41
N ALA A 27 -4.65 6.81 -3.33
CA ALA A 27 -5.81 5.98 -3.04
C ALA A 27 -5.44 4.83 -2.09
N LEU A 28 -4.27 4.20 -2.32
CA LEU A 28 -3.76 3.14 -1.44
C LEU A 28 -3.50 3.64 -0.02
N ALA A 29 -2.90 4.84 0.12
CA ALA A 29 -2.66 5.49 1.41
C ALA A 29 -3.94 5.69 2.23
N ASN A 30 -5.03 6.08 1.57
CA ASN A 30 -6.27 6.48 2.23
C ASN A 30 -7.31 5.35 2.35
N MET A 31 -7.05 4.18 1.77
CA MET A 31 -7.94 3.03 1.84
C MET A 31 -8.14 2.62 3.30
N THR A 32 -9.40 2.63 3.76
CA THR A 32 -9.76 2.25 5.13
C THR A 32 -10.03 0.74 5.25
N ILE A 33 -9.96 0.21 6.48
CA ILE A 33 -10.30 -1.20 6.77
C ILE A 33 -11.76 -1.47 6.38
N GLY A 34 -12.67 -0.52 6.65
CA GLY A 34 -14.07 -0.63 6.29
C GLY A 34 -14.30 -0.68 4.78
N GLU A 35 -13.61 0.17 4.01
CA GLU A 35 -13.68 0.12 2.54
C GLU A 35 -13.09 -1.18 1.98
N TYR A 36 -11.96 -1.65 2.52
CA TYR A 36 -11.37 -2.93 2.14
C TYR A 36 -12.31 -4.10 2.44
N SER A 37 -12.96 -4.10 3.61
CA SER A 37 -13.89 -5.16 4.01
C SER A 37 -15.17 -5.21 3.16
N ARG A 38 -15.54 -4.08 2.54
CA ARG A 38 -16.67 -3.96 1.61
C ARG A 38 -16.27 -4.15 0.15
N MET A 39 -15.11 -4.72 -0.13
CA MET A 39 -14.66 -4.95 -1.50
C MET A 39 -15.68 -5.74 -2.32
N ALA A 40 -15.91 -5.32 -3.56
CA ALA A 40 -16.74 -6.04 -4.50
C ALA A 40 -15.89 -7.05 -5.29
N LYS A 41 -16.40 -8.27 -5.46
CA LYS A 41 -15.82 -9.21 -6.43
C LYS A 41 -16.42 -8.90 -7.81
N GLU A 42 -15.57 -8.48 -8.74
CA GLU A 42 -15.93 -8.21 -10.13
C GLU A 42 -15.21 -9.23 -11.01
N SER A 43 -15.92 -10.29 -11.44
CA SER A 43 -15.35 -11.38 -12.23
C SER A 43 -14.14 -12.05 -11.54
N ASP A 44 -12.93 -11.85 -12.07
CA ASP A 44 -11.64 -12.38 -11.60
C ASP A 44 -10.89 -11.43 -10.66
N LYS A 45 -11.48 -10.28 -10.32
CA LYS A 45 -10.84 -9.19 -9.56
C LYS A 45 -11.63 -8.82 -8.32
N PHE A 46 -10.94 -8.14 -7.41
CA PHE A 46 -11.54 -7.51 -6.24
C PHE A 46 -11.35 -6.01 -6.33
N VAL A 47 -12.41 -5.25 -6.12
CA VAL A 47 -12.42 -3.80 -6.28
C VAL A 47 -12.82 -3.15 -4.97
N VAL A 48 -11.99 -2.20 -4.53
CA VAL A 48 -12.26 -1.33 -3.39
C VAL A 48 -12.53 0.08 -3.90
N LEU A 49 -13.62 0.67 -3.45
CA LEU A 49 -13.95 2.07 -3.68
C LEU A 49 -13.45 2.88 -2.48
N VAL A 50 -12.50 3.78 -2.73
CA VAL A 50 -11.94 4.69 -1.72
C VAL A 50 -12.53 6.07 -1.93
N LYS A 51 -13.33 6.52 -0.97
CA LYS A 51 -13.98 7.84 -1.02
C LYS A 51 -12.96 8.95 -0.74
N ASN A 52 -12.14 8.79 0.28
CA ASN A 52 -11.23 9.86 0.73
C ASN A 52 -10.01 10.06 -0.19
N HIS A 53 -10.14 10.88 -1.23
CA HIS A 53 -9.02 11.36 -2.03
C HIS A 53 -9.27 12.81 -2.49
N LYS A 54 -8.18 13.57 -2.73
CA LYS A 54 -8.13 15.04 -2.98
C LYS A 54 -9.07 15.58 -4.09
N THR A 55 -9.79 14.72 -4.81
CA THR A 55 -10.62 15.03 -5.99
C THR A 55 -12.00 14.36 -5.95
N ASP A 56 -12.49 13.93 -4.77
CA ASP A 56 -13.81 13.29 -4.65
C ASP A 56 -14.94 14.21 -5.16
N SER A 57 -14.77 15.53 -5.04
CA SER A 57 -15.68 16.54 -5.60
C SER A 57 -15.69 16.64 -7.14
N THR A 58 -14.72 16.05 -7.84
CA THR A 58 -14.49 16.29 -9.28
C THR A 58 -14.44 15.03 -10.14
N HIS A 59 -14.04 13.87 -9.59
CA HIS A 59 -13.85 12.64 -10.38
C HIS A 59 -14.50 11.37 -9.79
N GLY A 60 -15.20 11.49 -8.64
CA GLY A 60 -15.79 10.35 -7.94
C GLY A 60 -14.75 9.42 -7.30
N SER A 61 -15.22 8.46 -6.50
CA SER A 61 -14.36 7.63 -5.65
C SER A 61 -13.27 6.88 -6.41
N ALA A 62 -12.07 6.81 -5.83
CA ALA A 62 -10.94 6.11 -6.44
C ALA A 62 -11.16 4.59 -6.40
N ARG A 63 -10.87 3.92 -7.52
CA ARG A 63 -10.95 2.44 -7.62
C ARG A 63 -9.58 1.84 -7.40
N ILE A 64 -9.46 0.96 -6.41
CA ILE A 64 -8.29 0.11 -6.20
C ILE A 64 -8.65 -1.30 -6.64
N VAL A 65 -7.82 -1.90 -7.50
CA VAL A 65 -8.06 -3.23 -8.06
C VAL A 65 -7.01 -4.20 -7.55
N PHE A 66 -7.47 -5.34 -7.04
CA PHE A 66 -6.66 -6.47 -6.61
C PHE A 66 -6.90 -7.69 -7.50
N SER A 67 -5.84 -8.43 -7.77
CA SER A 67 -5.94 -9.80 -8.25
C SER A 67 -6.21 -10.74 -7.06
N PRO A 68 -6.62 -12.00 -7.28
CA PRO A 68 -6.77 -12.97 -6.20
C PRO A 68 -5.48 -13.14 -5.39
N ARG A 69 -4.33 -13.11 -6.07
CA ARG A 69 -3.01 -13.17 -5.44
C ARG A 69 -2.74 -11.96 -4.54
N SER A 70 -2.89 -10.74 -5.06
CA SER A 70 -2.58 -9.56 -4.25
C SER A 70 -3.57 -9.35 -3.10
N LYS A 71 -4.83 -9.76 -3.29
CA LYS A 71 -5.83 -9.82 -2.22
C LYS A 71 -5.42 -10.79 -1.11
N SER A 72 -4.97 -12.00 -1.47
CA SER A 72 -4.48 -12.98 -0.50
C SER A 72 -3.31 -12.43 0.34
N TRP A 73 -2.38 -11.73 -0.29
CA TRP A 73 -1.27 -11.08 0.43
C TRP A 73 -1.74 -9.95 1.35
N MET A 74 -2.72 -9.14 0.91
CA MET A 74 -3.31 -8.10 1.75
C MET A 74 -4.05 -8.66 2.97
N ASP A 75 -4.75 -9.78 2.82
CA ASP A 75 -5.41 -10.44 3.95
C ASP A 75 -4.39 -10.94 5.00
N VAL A 76 -3.27 -11.51 4.53
CA VAL A 76 -2.17 -11.91 5.42
C VAL A 76 -1.57 -10.68 6.10
N PHE A 77 -1.33 -9.60 5.36
CA PHE A 77 -0.80 -8.36 5.91
C PHE A 77 -1.72 -7.75 6.97
N LEU A 78 -3.04 -7.73 6.75
CA LEU A 78 -4.01 -7.23 7.72
C LEU A 78 -3.96 -8.02 9.03
N LYS A 79 -3.85 -9.36 8.97
CA LYS A 79 -3.67 -10.19 10.17
C LYS A 79 -2.37 -9.87 10.90
N LEU A 80 -1.29 -9.57 10.17
CA LEU A 80 -0.01 -9.16 10.76
C LEU A 80 -0.11 -7.76 11.40
N ARG A 81 -0.79 -6.82 10.74
CA ARG A 81 -1.07 -5.47 11.23
C ARG A 81 -1.86 -5.50 12.53
N LEU A 82 -2.89 -6.35 12.65
CA LEU A 82 -3.67 -6.50 13.89
C LEU A 82 -2.81 -6.90 15.10
N LYS A 83 -1.74 -7.67 14.88
CA LYS A 83 -0.79 -8.06 15.94
C LYS A 83 0.20 -6.95 16.30
N PHE A 84 0.34 -5.93 15.45
CA PHE A 84 1.32 -4.86 15.58
C PHE A 84 0.69 -3.52 16.00
N ALA A 85 -0.57 -3.30 15.66
CA ALA A 85 -1.32 -2.11 16.04
C ALA A 85 -1.77 -2.24 17.51
N THR A 86 -1.05 -1.59 18.41
CA THR A 86 -1.44 -1.40 19.82
C THR A 86 -2.63 -0.44 19.97
N PHE A 87 -3.01 0.26 18.90
CA PHE A 87 -4.08 1.26 18.89
C PHE A 87 -5.11 0.95 17.81
N ASP A 88 -6.35 0.81 18.27
CA ASP A 88 -7.63 1.03 17.59
C ASP A 88 -7.73 0.59 16.11
N CYS A 89 -8.44 -0.53 15.88
CA CYS A 89 -8.69 -1.11 14.56
C CYS A 89 -10.11 -0.81 14.04
N GLY A 90 -10.62 0.38 14.34
CA GLY A 90 -11.90 0.84 13.81
C GLY A 90 -11.96 0.85 12.27
N PRO A 91 -13.17 0.72 11.69
CA PRO A 91 -13.38 0.64 10.24
C PRO A 91 -12.88 1.88 9.48
N GLU A 92 -12.82 3.04 10.14
CA GLU A 92 -12.36 4.31 9.56
C GLU A 92 -10.83 4.43 9.47
N LYS A 93 -10.08 3.48 10.06
CA LYS A 93 -8.61 3.52 10.05
C LYS A 93 -8.06 3.03 8.72
N CYS A 94 -6.97 3.65 8.26
CA CYS A 94 -6.30 3.26 7.04
C CYS A 94 -5.69 1.84 7.16
N VAL A 95 -5.80 1.06 6.09
CA VAL A 95 -5.23 -0.29 5.97
C VAL A 95 -3.71 -0.23 6.08
N LEU A 96 -3.09 0.80 5.51
CA LEU A 96 -1.65 1.00 5.56
C LEU A 96 -1.29 1.96 6.70
N LEU A 97 -0.68 1.43 7.76
CA LEU A 97 -0.14 2.23 8.86
C LEU A 97 1.36 2.46 8.71
N TYR A 98 1.80 3.65 9.11
CA TYR A 98 3.21 3.92 9.34
C TYR A 98 3.70 3.22 10.61
N SER A 99 5.02 3.07 10.75
CA SER A 99 5.63 2.31 11.85
C SER A 99 5.46 2.96 13.23
N ASN A 100 4.91 4.18 13.29
CA ASN A 100 4.50 4.90 14.50
C ASN A 100 2.98 4.85 14.79
N GLY A 101 2.20 4.13 13.98
CA GLY A 101 0.74 4.05 14.10
C GLY A 101 -0.04 5.15 13.37
N GLU A 102 0.63 6.11 12.73
CA GLU A 102 -0.02 7.16 11.94
C GLU A 102 -0.40 6.68 10.53
N SER A 103 -1.34 7.38 9.88
CA SER A 103 -1.73 7.10 8.50
C SER A 103 -0.56 7.35 7.53
N THR A 104 -0.44 6.51 6.50
CA THR A 104 0.63 6.62 5.52
C THR A 104 0.36 7.80 4.59
N VAL A 105 1.30 8.75 4.46
CA VAL A 105 1.16 9.88 3.54
C VAL A 105 1.66 9.48 2.15
N SER A 106 1.00 9.95 1.08
CA SER A 106 1.34 9.64 -0.33
C SER A 106 2.81 9.88 -0.69
N SER A 107 3.47 10.85 -0.07
CA SER A 107 4.91 11.13 -0.23
C SER A 107 5.81 10.00 0.24
N GLN A 108 5.40 9.24 1.25
CA GLN A 108 6.15 8.11 1.80
C GLN A 108 6.03 6.88 0.90
N ILE A 109 4.85 6.67 0.32
CA ILE A 109 4.62 5.64 -0.70
C ILE A 109 5.53 5.88 -1.90
N ASN A 110 5.58 7.12 -2.41
CA ASN A 110 6.45 7.48 -3.52
C ASN A 110 7.94 7.28 -3.17
N LYS A 111 8.34 7.55 -1.92
CA LYS A 111 9.71 7.25 -1.45
C LYS A 111 10.02 5.76 -1.46
N ALA A 112 9.09 4.91 -1.02
CA ALA A 112 9.27 3.45 -1.03
C ALA A 112 9.40 2.92 -2.46
N ILE A 113 8.50 3.34 -3.36
CA ILE A 113 8.54 2.98 -4.79
C ILE A 113 9.87 3.42 -5.41
N ASN A 114 10.27 4.68 -5.20
CA ASN A 114 11.54 5.20 -5.72
C ASN A 114 12.76 4.51 -5.11
N SER A 115 12.69 4.07 -3.85
CA SER A 115 13.78 3.32 -3.20
C SER A 115 14.00 1.95 -3.85
N VAL A 116 12.92 1.28 -4.28
CA VAL A 116 13.00 -0.01 -4.98
C VAL A 116 13.41 0.20 -6.44
N CYS A 117 12.97 1.28 -7.08
CA CYS A 117 13.30 1.60 -8.48
C CYS A 117 14.68 2.26 -8.67
N LYS A 118 15.50 2.43 -7.63
CA LYS A 118 16.88 2.90 -7.81
C LYS A 118 17.67 1.85 -8.59
N ARG A 119 18.01 2.18 -9.84
CA ARG A 119 19.04 1.43 -10.59
C ARG A 119 20.29 1.38 -9.71
N PRO A 120 20.93 0.21 -9.52
CA PRO A 120 22.26 0.18 -8.94
C PRO A 120 23.14 1.06 -9.83
N LYS A 121 23.77 2.10 -9.25
CA LYS A 121 24.80 2.85 -9.96
C LYS A 121 25.91 1.83 -10.25
N SER A 122 26.01 1.38 -11.50
CA SER A 122 27.14 0.58 -11.95
C SER A 122 28.41 1.35 -11.60
N ARG A 123 29.22 0.77 -10.72
CA ARG A 123 30.53 1.30 -10.33
C ARG A 123 31.36 1.31 -11.62
N ALA A 124 31.45 2.47 -12.27
CA ALA A 124 32.32 2.65 -13.42
C ALA A 124 33.74 2.31 -12.95
N ARG A 125 34.37 1.36 -13.65
CA ARG A 125 35.75 0.93 -13.39
C ARG A 125 36.64 2.17 -13.49
N GLN A 126 37.44 2.43 -12.46
CA GLN A 126 38.60 3.30 -12.60
C GLN A 126 39.50 2.67 -13.67
N ALA A 127 39.62 3.35 -14.82
CA ALA A 127 40.70 3.09 -15.74
C ALA A 127 41.95 3.72 -15.12
N VAL A 128 42.90 2.86 -14.74
CA VAL A 128 44.27 3.25 -14.44
C VAL A 128 44.93 3.56 -15.79
N SER A 129 45.47 4.77 -15.92
CA SER A 129 46.52 5.11 -16.87
C SER A 129 47.56 5.94 -16.15
#